data_AF-A0A7Y2H0S2-F1
#
_entry.id   AF-A0A7Y2H0S2-F1
#
_cell.length_a   1.000
_cell.length_b   1.000
_cell.length_c   1.000
_cell.angle_alpha   90.00
_cell.angle_beta   90.00
_cell.angle_gamma   90.00
#
_symmetry.space_group_name_H-M   'P 1'
#
loop_
_entity.id
_entity.type
_entity.pdbx_description
1 polymer ?
#
loop_
_entity_poly.entity_id
_entity_poly.type
_entity_poly.pdbx_seq_one_letter_code
_entity_poly.pdbx_strand_id
1 'polypeptide(L)'
;MSERTVIIGNGIAGITAARFLRKASDGPITIVSAETTHHFARTALMYAYMGHLDRNDLKPFEDYFWKKNNLELRREYATVIETEAREVHLASGERLGYDRLGLATGSRPVRYDWPGQHLSGVQGLYKMQDLDAMEQSTHGVRHAVVVGGGLIGIEMAEMLRSRRIAVTFLVRETAYMDFLFSDDESAMIHRQIERHGVDLRLKTELVRIEDDGAGGVAAVHTSDGERIECGFVGIATGVKPRIELAEASGIETGRGILIERNFKTSALNVYAAGDCAEFRTPLSHGGTVEQLWY
;
A
#
# COMPACT_ATOMS: atom_id res chain seq x y z
N MET A 1 -9.58 -34.44 12.17
CA MET A 1 -9.35 -33.84 10.83
C MET A 1 -8.44 -32.65 11.03
N SER A 2 -7.54 -32.36 10.10
CA SER A 2 -6.66 -31.19 10.20
C SER A 2 -7.47 -29.90 9.93
N GLU A 3 -7.23 -28.86 10.73
CA GLU A 3 -7.96 -27.58 10.62
C GLU A 3 -7.71 -26.91 9.25
N ARG A 4 -8.77 -26.47 8.59
CA ARG A 4 -8.73 -25.69 7.35
C ARG A 4 -8.54 -24.21 7.67
N THR A 5 -7.52 -23.59 7.08
CA THR A 5 -7.26 -22.16 7.24
C THR A 5 -7.49 -21.40 5.94
N VAL A 6 -8.21 -20.28 6.01
CA VAL A 6 -8.34 -19.31 4.91
C VAL A 6 -7.58 -18.03 5.31
N ILE A 7 -6.80 -17.47 4.39
CA ILE A 7 -6.08 -16.20 4.58
C ILE A 7 -6.49 -15.23 3.47
N ILE A 8 -7.03 -14.08 3.83
CA ILE A 8 -7.41 -13.03 2.88
C ILE A 8 -6.25 -12.04 2.76
N GLY A 9 -5.58 -12.05 1.61
CA GLY A 9 -4.41 -11.23 1.30
C GLY A 9 -3.12 -12.05 1.17
N ASN A 10 -2.42 -11.88 0.04
CA ASN A 10 -1.13 -12.52 -0.25
C ASN A 10 0.06 -11.55 -0.08
N GLY A 11 -0.12 -10.47 0.69
CA GLY A 11 0.96 -9.59 1.13
C GLY A 11 1.89 -10.28 2.15
N ILE A 12 2.92 -9.57 2.62
CA ILE A 12 3.96 -10.18 3.48
C ILE A 12 3.39 -10.78 4.77
N ALA A 13 2.38 -10.15 5.38
CA ALA A 13 1.71 -10.66 6.57
C ALA A 13 1.02 -12.01 6.30
N GLY A 14 0.20 -12.09 5.25
CA GLY A 14 -0.51 -13.31 4.89
C GLY A 14 0.42 -14.46 4.49
N ILE A 15 1.47 -14.16 3.70
CA ILE A 15 2.44 -15.18 3.28
C ILE A 15 3.31 -15.66 4.43
N THR A 16 3.71 -14.76 5.33
CA THR A 16 4.44 -15.15 6.54
C THR A 16 3.58 -16.06 7.41
N ALA A 17 2.31 -15.70 7.65
CA ALA A 17 1.37 -16.54 8.38
C ALA A 17 1.22 -17.93 7.73
N ALA A 18 0.97 -17.99 6.43
CA ALA A 18 0.84 -19.25 5.69
C ALA A 18 2.07 -20.16 5.82
N ARG A 19 3.28 -19.59 5.72
CA ARG A 19 4.54 -20.34 5.85
C ARG A 19 4.74 -20.89 7.26
N PHE A 20 4.43 -20.11 8.30
CA PHE A 20 4.55 -20.57 9.68
C PHE A 20 3.49 -21.62 10.02
N LEU A 21 2.26 -21.44 9.55
CA LEU A 21 1.19 -22.42 9.70
C LEU A 21 1.54 -23.74 9.02
N ARG A 22 2.10 -23.72 7.80
CA ARG A 22 2.53 -24.93 7.10
C ARG A 22 3.62 -25.70 7.85
N LYS A 23 4.51 -25.01 8.57
CA LYS A 23 5.52 -25.68 9.43
C LYS A 23 4.90 -26.34 10.66
N ALA A 24 3.75 -25.84 11.11
CA ALA A 24 3.08 -26.31 12.33
C ALA A 24 1.94 -27.30 12.05
N SER A 25 1.45 -27.40 10.81
CA SER A 25 0.27 -28.18 10.46
C SER A 25 0.26 -28.62 8.99
N ASP A 26 -0.27 -29.82 8.75
CA ASP A 26 -0.57 -30.38 7.43
C ASP A 26 -1.99 -30.02 6.93
N GLY A 27 -2.72 -29.17 7.64
CA GLY A 27 -4.06 -28.72 7.26
C GLY A 27 -4.13 -27.99 5.91
N PRO A 28 -5.30 -27.96 5.25
CA PRO A 28 -5.48 -27.17 4.03
C PRO A 28 -5.32 -25.67 4.34
N ILE A 29 -4.56 -24.96 3.51
CA ILE A 29 -4.37 -23.51 3.62
C ILE A 29 -4.70 -22.88 2.27
N THR A 30 -5.75 -22.07 2.24
CA THR A 30 -6.19 -21.33 1.04
C THR A 30 -5.93 -19.85 1.25
N ILE A 31 -5.24 -19.21 0.30
CA ILE A 31 -4.96 -17.79 0.26
C ILE A 31 -5.87 -17.17 -0.79
N VAL A 32 -6.62 -16.13 -0.44
CA VAL A 32 -7.50 -15.38 -1.34
C VAL A 32 -6.85 -14.04 -1.65
N SER A 33 -6.52 -13.78 -2.91
CA SER A 33 -6.00 -12.47 -3.34
C SER A 33 -6.14 -12.26 -4.85
N ALA A 34 -6.62 -11.09 -5.26
CA ALA A 34 -6.82 -10.77 -6.66
C ALA A 34 -5.58 -10.20 -7.38
N GLU A 35 -4.57 -9.71 -6.64
CA GLU A 35 -3.52 -8.83 -7.20
C GLU A 35 -2.66 -9.51 -8.27
N THR A 36 -2.04 -10.64 -7.92
CA THR A 36 -1.04 -11.34 -8.74
C THR A 36 -1.12 -12.87 -8.53
N THR A 37 -0.55 -13.64 -9.45
CA THR A 37 -0.44 -15.10 -9.34
C THR A 37 0.69 -15.57 -8.40
N HIS A 38 1.53 -14.65 -7.94
CA HIS A 38 2.65 -14.90 -7.03
C HIS A 38 2.72 -13.80 -5.96
N HIS A 39 3.41 -14.07 -4.85
CA HIS A 39 3.81 -13.01 -3.93
C HIS A 39 4.90 -12.14 -4.58
N PHE A 40 4.95 -10.85 -4.24
CA PHE A 40 6.02 -9.96 -4.68
C PHE A 40 6.42 -9.00 -3.55
N ALA A 41 7.67 -8.52 -3.61
CA ALA A 41 8.19 -7.53 -2.67
C ALA A 41 7.72 -6.13 -3.07
N ARG A 42 6.73 -5.59 -2.35
CA ARG A 42 6.16 -4.27 -2.60
C ARG A 42 7.19 -3.14 -2.47
N THR A 43 8.11 -3.27 -1.51
CA THR A 43 9.23 -2.34 -1.31
C THR A 43 10.27 -2.39 -2.44
N ALA A 44 10.24 -3.41 -3.30
CA ALA A 44 11.18 -3.54 -4.41
C ALA A 44 10.67 -2.87 -5.71
N LEU A 45 9.41 -2.41 -5.75
CA LEU A 45 8.82 -1.80 -6.95
C LEU A 45 9.62 -0.58 -7.43
N MET A 46 10.14 0.24 -6.50
CA MET A 46 10.97 1.39 -6.84
C MET A 46 12.25 0.98 -7.62
N TYR A 47 12.90 -0.11 -7.21
CA TYR A 47 14.14 -0.56 -7.83
C TYR A 47 13.89 -1.11 -9.24
N ALA A 48 12.75 -1.76 -9.47
CA ALA A 48 12.34 -2.13 -10.82
C ALA A 48 12.09 -0.90 -11.69
N TYR A 49 11.36 0.10 -11.18
CA TYR A 49 11.16 1.34 -11.94
C TYR A 49 12.47 2.07 -12.25
N MET A 50 13.47 2.03 -11.38
CA MET A 50 14.79 2.63 -11.62
C MET A 50 15.69 1.77 -12.52
N GLY A 51 15.28 0.55 -12.85
CA GLY A 51 16.09 -0.40 -13.64
C GLY A 51 17.21 -1.07 -12.86
N HIS A 52 17.17 -1.05 -11.52
CA HIS A 52 18.13 -1.75 -10.65
C HIS A 52 17.78 -3.23 -10.48
N LEU A 53 16.51 -3.60 -10.70
CA LEU A 53 16.00 -4.96 -10.59
C LEU A 53 15.12 -5.28 -11.81
N ASP A 54 15.17 -6.53 -12.26
CA ASP A 54 14.23 -7.02 -13.26
C ASP A 54 12.91 -7.42 -12.60
N ARG A 55 11.85 -7.58 -13.42
CA ARG A 55 10.53 -7.99 -12.93
C ARG A 55 10.54 -9.34 -12.20
N ASN A 56 11.47 -10.23 -12.55
CA ASN A 56 11.60 -11.51 -11.86
C ASN A 56 12.21 -11.37 -10.46
N ASP A 57 13.08 -10.38 -10.23
CA ASP A 57 13.70 -10.13 -8.91
C ASP A 57 12.68 -9.60 -7.89
N LEU A 58 11.53 -9.12 -8.36
CA LEU A 58 10.41 -8.72 -7.51
C LEU A 58 9.75 -9.92 -6.81
N LYS A 59 10.07 -11.16 -7.18
CA LYS A 59 9.51 -12.38 -6.60
C LYS A 59 10.48 -12.94 -5.54
N PRO A 60 10.18 -12.81 -4.23
CA PRO A 60 11.03 -13.39 -3.18
C PRO A 60 11.00 -14.92 -3.15
N PHE A 61 10.03 -15.53 -3.84
CA PHE A 61 9.81 -16.96 -3.87
C PHE A 61 9.68 -17.46 -5.30
N GLU A 62 9.98 -18.73 -5.51
CA GLU A 62 9.96 -19.40 -6.80
C GLU A 62 8.52 -19.57 -7.33
N ASP A 63 8.33 -19.69 -8.65
CA ASP A 63 6.98 -19.79 -9.24
C ASP A 63 6.18 -21.02 -8.76
N TYR A 64 6.86 -22.07 -8.29
CA TYR A 64 6.26 -23.27 -7.73
C TYR A 64 6.04 -23.19 -6.19
N PHE A 65 6.22 -22.02 -5.58
CA PHE A 65 6.09 -21.80 -4.14
C PHE A 65 4.77 -22.31 -3.55
N TRP A 66 3.65 -22.05 -4.20
CA TRP A 66 2.33 -22.52 -3.74
C TRP A 66 2.30 -24.05 -3.63
N LYS A 67 2.66 -24.74 -4.72
CA LYS A 67 2.70 -26.20 -4.78
C LYS A 67 3.71 -26.78 -3.78
N LYS A 68 4.92 -26.20 -3.70
CA LYS A 68 6.00 -26.61 -2.78
C LYS A 68 5.55 -26.61 -1.32
N ASN A 69 4.71 -25.65 -0.95
CA ASN A 69 4.25 -25.46 0.43
C ASN A 69 2.81 -25.98 0.65
N ASN A 70 2.25 -26.74 -0.30
CA ASN A 70 0.86 -27.21 -0.25
C ASN A 70 -0.13 -26.07 0.09
N LEU A 71 0.05 -24.92 -0.57
CA LEU A 71 -0.82 -23.75 -0.45
C LEU A 71 -1.67 -23.64 -1.70
N GLU A 72 -2.94 -23.29 -1.52
CA GLU A 72 -3.85 -22.99 -2.61
C GLU A 72 -4.01 -21.47 -2.74
N LEU A 73 -3.80 -20.90 -3.92
CA LEU A 73 -4.12 -19.51 -4.22
C LEU A 73 -5.45 -19.45 -4.97
N ARG A 74 -6.46 -18.81 -4.37
CA ARG A 74 -7.70 -18.39 -5.02
C ARG A 74 -7.52 -16.95 -5.51
N ARG A 75 -7.34 -16.78 -6.82
CA ARG A 75 -7.04 -15.47 -7.41
C ARG A 75 -8.30 -14.62 -7.64
N GLU A 76 -8.87 -14.13 -6.55
CA GLU A 76 -10.12 -13.38 -6.57
C GLU A 76 -10.30 -12.50 -5.33
N TYR A 77 -11.44 -11.81 -5.24
CA TYR A 77 -11.81 -10.99 -4.10
C TYR A 77 -12.71 -11.77 -3.14
N ALA A 78 -12.39 -11.69 -1.84
CA ALA A 78 -13.37 -11.96 -0.80
C ALA A 78 -14.33 -10.78 -0.69
N THR A 79 -15.63 -11.05 -0.64
CA THR A 79 -16.70 -10.03 -0.67
C THR A 79 -17.48 -9.96 0.63
N VAL A 80 -17.66 -11.09 1.33
CA VAL A 80 -18.38 -11.19 2.61
C VAL A 80 -17.67 -12.21 3.51
N ILE A 81 -17.65 -11.97 4.82
CA ILE A 81 -17.30 -12.98 5.83
C ILE A 81 -18.54 -13.25 6.67
N GLU A 82 -19.02 -14.48 6.67
CA GLU A 82 -20.08 -14.94 7.57
C GLU A 82 -19.44 -15.62 8.78
N THR A 83 -19.24 -14.87 9.87
CA THR A 83 -18.47 -15.33 11.04
C THR A 83 -19.16 -16.47 11.80
N GLU A 84 -20.50 -16.48 11.84
CA GLU A 84 -21.29 -17.55 12.47
C GLU A 84 -21.25 -18.86 11.66
N ALA A 85 -21.44 -18.77 10.35
CA ALA A 85 -21.36 -19.90 9.42
C ALA A 85 -19.90 -20.35 9.16
N ARG A 86 -18.93 -19.50 9.50
CA ARG A 86 -17.50 -19.65 9.20
C ARG A 86 -17.23 -19.82 7.71
N GLU A 87 -17.82 -18.94 6.91
CA GLU A 87 -17.65 -18.92 5.44
C GLU A 87 -17.09 -17.58 4.96
N VAL A 88 -16.27 -17.64 3.91
CA VAL A 88 -15.86 -16.47 3.13
C VAL A 88 -16.51 -16.57 1.75
N HIS A 89 -17.26 -15.55 1.35
CA HIS A 89 -17.83 -15.46 0.02
C HIS A 89 -16.83 -14.84 -0.94
N LEU A 90 -16.71 -15.45 -2.12
CA LEU A 90 -15.89 -14.93 -3.21
C LEU A 90 -16.77 -14.16 -4.21
N ALA A 91 -16.18 -13.26 -4.99
CA ALA A 91 -16.86 -12.52 -6.05
C ALA A 91 -17.47 -13.40 -7.16
N SER A 92 -16.98 -14.62 -7.36
CA SER A 92 -17.53 -15.65 -8.24
C SER A 92 -18.81 -16.29 -7.71
N GLY A 93 -19.16 -16.04 -6.46
CA GLY A 93 -20.27 -16.69 -5.75
C GLY A 93 -19.89 -18.01 -5.06
N GLU A 94 -18.64 -18.47 -5.20
CA GLU A 94 -18.12 -19.59 -4.41
C GLU A 94 -18.07 -19.22 -2.91
N ARG A 95 -18.29 -20.21 -2.05
CA ARG A 95 -18.17 -20.07 -0.59
C ARG A 95 -17.07 -20.98 -0.06
N LEU A 96 -16.16 -20.38 0.70
CA LEU A 96 -15.06 -21.10 1.35
C LEU A 96 -15.32 -21.21 2.85
N GLY A 97 -15.72 -22.39 3.32
CA GLY A 97 -15.77 -22.68 4.75
C GLY A 97 -14.37 -22.70 5.38
N TYR A 98 -14.21 -22.27 6.63
CA TYR A 98 -12.94 -22.25 7.36
C TYR A 98 -13.05 -22.72 8.83
N ASP A 99 -11.97 -23.27 9.37
CA ASP A 99 -11.81 -23.47 10.83
C ASP A 99 -11.08 -22.28 11.46
N ARG A 100 -10.16 -21.66 10.71
CA ARG A 100 -9.41 -20.45 11.06
C ARG A 100 -9.42 -19.46 9.90
N LEU A 101 -9.60 -18.18 10.19
CA LEU A 101 -9.54 -17.10 9.20
C LEU A 101 -8.47 -16.08 9.57
N GLY A 102 -7.56 -15.77 8.64
CA GLY A 102 -6.58 -14.70 8.75
C GLY A 102 -6.89 -13.53 7.82
N LEU A 103 -7.04 -12.34 8.37
CA LEU A 103 -7.23 -11.08 7.64
C LEU A 103 -5.88 -10.37 7.50
N ALA A 104 -5.34 -10.38 6.29
CA ALA A 104 -4.09 -9.70 5.91
C ALA A 104 -4.35 -8.75 4.74
N THR A 105 -5.44 -8.00 4.82
CA THR A 105 -6.00 -7.15 3.75
C THR A 105 -5.14 -5.92 3.46
N GLY A 106 -4.24 -5.55 4.39
CA GLY A 106 -3.28 -4.47 4.22
C GLY A 106 -3.92 -3.08 4.26
N SER A 107 -3.39 -2.15 3.48
CA SER A 107 -3.82 -0.76 3.43
C SER A 107 -4.14 -0.29 2.00
N ARG A 108 -4.62 0.95 1.87
CA ARG A 108 -4.88 1.63 0.60
C ARG A 108 -4.39 3.07 0.64
N PRO A 109 -3.84 3.61 -0.46
CA PRO A 109 -3.50 5.03 -0.55
C PRO A 109 -4.68 5.93 -0.22
N VAL A 110 -4.42 7.01 0.51
CA VAL A 110 -5.41 8.06 0.78
C VAL A 110 -5.48 9.02 -0.40
N ARG A 111 -6.70 9.41 -0.75
CA ARG A 111 -7.02 10.48 -1.71
C ARG A 111 -8.02 11.43 -1.07
N TYR A 112 -8.02 12.69 -1.47
CA TYR A 112 -8.81 13.77 -0.86
C TYR A 112 -9.79 14.42 -1.85
N ASP A 113 -10.25 13.66 -2.85
CA ASP A 113 -11.26 14.10 -3.82
C ASP A 113 -10.89 15.39 -4.57
N TRP A 114 -9.59 15.57 -4.85
CA TRP A 114 -9.13 16.68 -5.68
C TRP A 114 -9.78 16.63 -7.06
N PRO A 115 -10.28 17.76 -7.58
CA PRO A 115 -10.69 17.84 -8.97
C PRO A 115 -9.53 17.40 -9.89
N GLY A 116 -9.79 16.47 -10.79
CA GLY A 116 -8.78 15.90 -11.69
C GLY A 116 -7.99 14.71 -11.14
N GLN A 117 -8.28 14.20 -9.93
CA GLN A 117 -7.54 13.06 -9.34
C GLN A 117 -7.63 11.73 -10.13
N HIS A 118 -8.54 11.64 -11.10
CA HIS A 118 -8.78 10.47 -11.93
C HIS A 118 -8.23 10.62 -13.36
N LEU A 119 -7.55 11.73 -13.67
CA LEU A 119 -6.90 11.93 -14.96
C LEU A 119 -5.80 10.89 -15.21
N SER A 120 -5.55 10.58 -16.47
CA SER A 120 -4.40 9.77 -16.88
C SER A 120 -3.11 10.47 -16.47
N GLY A 121 -2.19 9.76 -15.81
CA GLY A 121 -0.97 10.34 -15.22
C GLY A 121 -1.10 10.73 -13.75
N VAL A 122 -2.23 10.44 -13.09
CA VAL A 122 -2.41 10.65 -11.63
C VAL A 122 -2.47 9.31 -10.89
N GLN A 123 -1.44 8.98 -10.12
CA GLN A 123 -1.40 7.70 -9.40
C GLN A 123 -0.50 7.71 -8.17
N GLY A 124 -0.68 6.70 -7.32
CA GLY A 124 0.32 6.33 -6.32
C GLY A 124 1.23 5.21 -6.83
N LEU A 125 1.99 4.61 -5.91
CA LEU A 125 2.73 3.38 -6.16
C LEU A 125 2.52 2.42 -4.98
N TYR A 126 1.57 1.50 -5.15
CA TYR A 126 1.29 0.49 -4.13
C TYR A 126 1.32 -0.90 -4.73
N LYS A 127 0.65 -1.14 -5.86
CA LYS A 127 0.49 -2.45 -6.50
C LYS A 127 1.47 -2.66 -7.65
N MET A 128 1.65 -3.92 -8.07
CA MET A 128 2.42 -4.21 -9.29
C MET A 128 1.83 -3.50 -10.53
N GLN A 129 0.51 -3.39 -10.61
CA GLN A 129 -0.16 -2.67 -11.70
C GLN A 129 0.11 -1.16 -11.67
N ASP A 130 0.39 -0.58 -10.49
CA ASP A 130 0.76 0.83 -10.39
C ASP A 130 2.15 1.05 -10.99
N LEU A 131 3.07 0.09 -10.82
CA LEU A 131 4.39 0.13 -11.48
C LEU A 131 4.24 0.10 -13.01
N ASP A 132 3.40 -0.80 -13.55
CA ASP A 132 3.12 -0.87 -14.99
C ASP A 132 2.54 0.43 -15.54
N ALA A 133 1.56 1.00 -14.82
CA ALA A 133 0.95 2.27 -15.17
C ALA A 133 1.95 3.44 -15.08
N MET A 134 2.87 3.41 -14.10
CA MET A 134 3.89 4.44 -13.94
C MET A 134 4.90 4.40 -15.09
N GLU A 135 5.37 3.20 -15.49
CA GLU A 135 6.27 3.06 -16.64
C GLU A 135 5.68 3.64 -17.93
N GLN A 136 4.37 3.47 -18.13
CA GLN A 136 3.66 4.01 -19.30
C GLN A 136 3.44 5.51 -19.20
N SER A 137 2.88 5.98 -18.08
CA SER A 137 2.46 7.37 -17.89
C SER A 137 3.62 8.36 -17.77
N THR A 138 4.81 7.88 -17.40
CA THR A 138 6.00 8.72 -17.28
C THR A 138 6.81 8.81 -18.59
N HIS A 139 6.43 8.07 -19.62
CA HIS A 139 7.10 8.12 -20.91
C HIS A 139 6.94 9.48 -21.59
N GLY A 140 8.05 10.16 -21.87
CA GLY A 140 8.04 11.49 -22.49
C GLY A 140 7.68 12.64 -21.56
N VAL A 141 7.40 12.37 -20.28
CA VAL A 141 7.15 13.40 -19.27
C VAL A 141 8.46 14.13 -18.97
N ARG A 142 8.41 15.46 -18.96
CA ARG A 142 9.58 16.31 -18.64
C ARG A 142 9.57 16.83 -17.21
N HIS A 143 8.39 17.01 -16.64
CA HIS A 143 8.19 17.49 -15.28
C HIS A 143 7.01 16.74 -14.64
N ALA A 144 7.22 16.30 -13.41
CA ALA A 144 6.25 15.64 -12.57
C ALA A 144 6.10 16.39 -11.24
N VAL A 145 4.92 16.29 -10.64
CA VAL A 145 4.66 16.76 -9.29
C VAL A 145 4.42 15.57 -8.38
N VAL A 146 5.09 15.51 -7.23
CA VAL A 146 4.85 14.52 -6.18
C VAL A 146 4.18 15.21 -5.00
N VAL A 147 3.17 14.59 -4.42
CA VAL A 147 2.37 15.14 -3.31
C VAL A 147 2.45 14.22 -2.10
N GLY A 148 2.98 14.72 -0.98
CA GLY A 148 3.03 14.03 0.32
C GLY A 148 4.46 13.77 0.82
N GLY A 149 4.84 14.46 1.90
CA GLY A 149 6.20 14.47 2.48
C GLY A 149 6.62 13.23 3.27
N GLY A 150 6.16 12.04 2.89
CA GLY A 150 6.54 10.77 3.50
C GLY A 150 7.58 10.00 2.69
N LEU A 151 7.93 8.80 3.17
CA LEU A 151 8.92 7.91 2.53
C LEU A 151 8.57 7.58 1.07
N ILE A 152 7.31 7.23 0.80
CA ILE A 152 6.85 6.95 -0.58
C ILE A 152 7.00 8.20 -1.48
N GLY A 153 6.80 9.40 -0.92
CA GLY A 153 6.94 10.64 -1.68
C GLY A 153 8.37 10.88 -2.12
N ILE A 154 9.34 10.73 -1.22
CA ILE A 154 10.75 10.88 -1.59
C ILE A 154 11.25 9.75 -2.50
N GLU A 155 10.81 8.51 -2.28
CA GLU A 155 11.12 7.38 -3.18
C GLU A 155 10.58 7.65 -4.59
N MET A 156 9.35 8.16 -4.71
CA MET A 156 8.76 8.50 -6.01
C MET A 156 9.51 9.67 -6.68
N ALA A 157 9.94 10.68 -5.91
CA ALA A 157 10.78 11.75 -6.43
C ALA A 157 12.11 11.20 -6.98
N GLU A 158 12.80 10.34 -6.22
CA GLU A 158 14.03 9.68 -6.67
C GLU A 158 13.81 8.83 -7.94
N MET A 159 12.72 8.04 -7.96
CA MET A 159 12.32 7.22 -9.09
C MET A 159 12.21 8.08 -10.37
N LEU A 160 11.45 9.17 -10.33
CA LEU A 160 11.26 10.09 -11.45
C LEU A 160 12.58 10.77 -11.87
N ARG A 161 13.41 11.16 -10.90
CA ARG A 161 14.75 11.72 -11.16
C ARG A 161 15.68 10.72 -11.85
N SER A 162 15.60 9.42 -11.53
CA SER A 162 16.38 8.37 -12.21
C SER A 162 16.04 8.29 -13.71
N ARG A 163 14.83 8.72 -14.10
CA ARG A 163 14.35 8.84 -15.49
C ARG A 163 14.57 10.23 -16.10
N ARG A 164 15.34 11.10 -15.43
CA ARG A 164 15.64 12.49 -15.83
C ARG A 164 14.40 13.38 -15.95
N ILE A 165 13.34 13.05 -15.21
CA ILE A 165 12.13 13.87 -15.11
C ILE A 165 12.37 14.91 -14.01
N ALA A 166 12.13 16.19 -14.29
CA ALA A 166 12.16 17.22 -13.26
C ALA A 166 11.04 16.95 -12.23
N VAL A 167 11.29 17.22 -10.95
CA VAL A 167 10.32 16.93 -9.88
C VAL A 167 10.12 18.17 -9.02
N THR A 168 8.86 18.58 -8.88
CA THR A 168 8.43 19.44 -7.78
C THR A 168 7.74 18.57 -6.73
N PHE A 169 8.17 18.68 -5.48
CA PHE A 169 7.73 17.85 -4.38
C PHE A 169 6.97 18.69 -3.35
N LEU A 170 5.66 18.50 -3.27
CA LEU A 170 4.76 19.26 -2.40
C LEU A 170 4.60 18.58 -1.05
N VAL A 171 4.86 19.35 0.00
CA VAL A 171 4.76 18.94 1.41
C VAL A 171 3.96 20.02 2.13
N ARG A 172 2.89 19.63 2.83
CA ARG A 172 2.03 20.61 3.54
C ARG A 172 2.67 21.09 4.83
N GLU A 173 3.53 20.26 5.40
CA GLU A 173 4.19 20.50 6.67
C GLU A 173 5.22 21.63 6.55
N THR A 174 5.62 22.18 7.69
CA THR A 174 6.60 23.28 7.73
C THR A 174 8.03 22.81 7.55
N ALA A 175 8.28 21.51 7.70
CA ALA A 175 9.53 20.84 7.44
C ALA A 175 9.27 19.39 6.98
N TYR A 176 10.21 18.79 6.24
CA TYR A 176 10.06 17.42 5.76
C TYR A 176 10.20 16.41 6.91
N MET A 177 9.18 15.58 7.12
CA MET A 177 9.13 14.57 8.20
C MET A 177 9.34 15.13 9.62
N ASP A 178 8.74 16.29 9.92
CA ASP A 178 8.79 16.95 11.24
C ASP A 178 8.21 16.13 12.42
N PHE A 179 7.37 15.14 12.12
CA PHE A 179 6.90 14.17 13.11
C PHE A 179 7.98 13.18 13.57
N LEU A 180 9.09 13.06 12.83
CA LEU A 180 10.19 12.14 13.11
C LEU A 180 11.49 12.86 13.47
N PHE A 181 11.75 14.02 12.85
CA PHE A 181 13.03 14.72 12.96
C PHE A 181 12.89 16.09 13.62
N SER A 182 13.96 16.54 14.25
CA SER A 182 14.11 17.95 14.65
C SER A 182 14.19 18.87 13.44
N ASP A 183 14.03 20.19 13.66
CA ASP A 183 14.14 21.20 12.60
C ASP A 183 15.51 21.17 11.90
N ASP A 184 16.60 20.99 12.65
CA ASP A 184 17.96 20.94 12.10
C ASP A 184 18.18 19.71 11.22
N GLU A 185 17.70 18.54 11.65
CA GLU A 185 17.74 17.28 10.89
C GLU A 185 16.89 17.39 9.62
N SER A 186 15.67 17.94 9.73
CA SER A 186 14.79 18.18 8.59
C SER A 186 15.43 19.14 7.59
N ALA A 187 16.09 20.21 8.06
CA ALA A 187 16.82 21.14 7.20
C ALA A 187 18.03 20.49 6.52
N MET A 188 18.73 19.56 7.20
CA MET A 188 19.78 18.75 6.57
C MET A 188 19.23 17.90 5.43
N ILE A 189 18.09 17.25 5.64
CA ILE A 189 17.43 16.42 4.62
C ILE A 189 16.95 17.29 3.46
N HIS A 190 16.31 18.43 3.73
CA HIS A 190 15.87 19.40 2.71
C HIS A 190 17.02 19.76 1.77
N ARG A 191 18.18 20.15 2.31
CA ARG A 191 19.37 20.48 1.49
C ARG A 191 19.82 19.30 0.64
N GLN A 192 19.68 18.07 1.14
CA GLN A 192 20.06 16.88 0.39
C GLN A 192 19.06 16.56 -0.73
N ILE A 193 17.78 16.82 -0.53
CA ILE A 193 16.73 16.70 -1.56
C ILE A 193 17.00 17.70 -2.69
N GLU A 194 17.26 18.96 -2.36
CA GLU A 194 17.58 20.02 -3.33
C GLU A 194 18.88 19.71 -4.10
N ARG A 195 19.92 19.20 -3.42
CA ARG A 195 21.18 18.79 -4.05
C ARG A 195 21.01 17.71 -5.12
N HIS A 196 19.96 16.88 -5.02
CA HIS A 196 19.62 15.88 -6.03
C HIS A 196 18.69 16.42 -7.14
N GLY A 197 18.40 17.73 -7.12
CA GLY A 197 17.63 18.42 -8.14
C GLY A 197 16.12 18.21 -8.03
N VAL A 198 15.62 17.98 -6.81
CA VAL A 198 14.19 17.97 -6.49
C VAL A 198 13.82 19.33 -5.91
N ASP A 199 12.79 19.96 -6.49
CA ASP A 199 12.24 21.23 -6.02
C ASP A 199 11.26 20.97 -4.88
N LEU A 200 11.74 21.00 -3.63
CA LEU A 200 10.95 20.72 -2.43
C LEU A 200 10.19 21.97 -1.96
N ARG A 201 8.85 21.92 -2.03
CA ARG A 201 7.93 22.99 -1.63
C ARG A 201 7.22 22.63 -0.34
N LEU A 202 7.66 23.22 0.76
CA LEU A 202 7.04 23.13 2.08
C LEU A 202 5.80 24.05 2.16
N LYS A 203 4.91 23.80 3.12
CA LYS A 203 3.66 24.57 3.31
C LYS A 203 2.83 24.72 2.04
N THR A 204 2.91 23.73 1.14
CA THR A 204 2.28 23.78 -0.18
C THR A 204 1.43 22.54 -0.39
N GLU A 205 0.14 22.74 -0.65
CA GLU A 205 -0.82 21.66 -0.88
C GLU A 205 -1.29 21.64 -2.33
N LEU A 206 -1.62 20.44 -2.83
CA LEU A 206 -2.37 20.27 -4.08
C LEU A 206 -3.82 20.71 -3.87
N VAL A 207 -4.33 21.59 -4.74
CA VAL A 207 -5.74 22.03 -4.75
C VAL A 207 -6.54 21.34 -5.85
N ARG A 208 -6.01 21.29 -7.07
CA ARG A 208 -6.63 20.60 -8.21
C ARG A 208 -5.60 20.25 -9.28
N ILE A 209 -5.99 19.32 -10.15
CA ILE A 209 -5.21 18.86 -11.30
C ILE A 209 -5.96 19.31 -12.56
N GLU A 210 -5.24 19.93 -13.48
CA GLU A 210 -5.75 20.46 -14.73
C GLU A 210 -5.65 19.40 -15.84
N ASP A 211 -6.74 19.25 -16.60
CA ASP A 211 -6.84 18.36 -17.76
C ASP A 211 -6.17 18.98 -18.99
N ASP A 212 -5.44 18.17 -19.77
CA ASP A 212 -4.84 18.55 -21.05
C ASP A 212 -5.86 18.68 -22.20
N GLY A 213 -7.15 18.41 -21.93
CA GLY A 213 -8.25 18.40 -22.89
C GLY A 213 -8.44 17.05 -23.58
N ALA A 214 -7.59 16.06 -23.28
CA ALA A 214 -7.65 14.69 -23.75
C ALA A 214 -7.78 13.68 -22.59
N GLY A 215 -7.97 14.14 -21.36
CA GLY A 215 -8.11 13.30 -20.16
C GLY A 215 -6.78 13.00 -19.46
N GLY A 216 -5.69 13.68 -19.82
CA GLY A 216 -4.38 13.60 -19.19
C GLY A 216 -4.05 14.79 -18.28
N VAL A 217 -2.97 14.69 -17.51
CA VAL A 217 -2.47 15.80 -16.68
C VAL A 217 -1.79 16.86 -17.56
N ALA A 218 -2.19 18.13 -17.39
CA ALA A 218 -1.48 19.29 -17.95
C ALA A 218 -0.73 20.11 -16.89
N ALA A 219 -1.30 20.24 -15.69
CA ALA A 219 -0.74 21.03 -14.61
C ALA A 219 -1.39 20.69 -13.27
N VAL A 220 -0.79 21.17 -12.18
CA VAL A 220 -1.43 21.25 -10.86
C VAL A 220 -1.60 22.70 -10.44
N HIS A 221 -2.59 22.94 -9.59
CA HIS A 221 -2.79 24.21 -8.89
C HIS A 221 -2.57 23.98 -7.41
N THR A 222 -1.79 24.85 -6.78
CA THR A 222 -1.36 24.73 -5.39
C THR A 222 -2.06 25.73 -4.46
N SER A 223 -1.95 25.52 -3.16
CA SER A 223 -2.59 26.35 -2.12
C SER A 223 -2.07 27.79 -2.05
N ASP A 224 -0.89 28.06 -2.60
CA ASP A 224 -0.31 29.40 -2.76
C ASP A 224 -0.74 30.11 -4.06
N GLY A 225 -1.59 29.46 -4.87
CA GLY A 225 -2.11 29.99 -6.12
C GLY A 225 -1.20 29.79 -7.34
N GLU A 226 -0.09 29.06 -7.21
CA GLU A 226 0.78 28.72 -8.33
C GLU A 226 0.14 27.67 -9.25
N ARG A 227 0.38 27.80 -10.56
CA ARG A 227 0.11 26.76 -11.57
C ARG A 227 1.43 26.15 -12.00
N ILE A 228 1.60 24.86 -11.76
CA ILE A 228 2.82 24.12 -12.08
C ILE A 228 2.53 23.17 -13.25
N GLU A 229 3.13 23.42 -14.41
CA GLU A 229 2.98 22.55 -15.60
C GLU A 229 3.67 21.21 -15.37
N CYS A 230 2.95 20.11 -15.55
CA CYS A 230 3.49 18.77 -15.37
C CYS A 230 2.69 17.75 -16.18
N GLY A 231 3.32 16.63 -16.53
CA GLY A 231 2.67 15.53 -17.24
C GLY A 231 2.34 14.33 -16.35
N PHE A 232 2.66 14.40 -15.05
CA PHE A 232 2.46 13.33 -14.10
C PHE A 232 2.28 13.89 -12.68
N VAL A 233 1.34 13.30 -11.93
CA VAL A 233 1.11 13.61 -10.51
C VAL A 233 1.19 12.34 -9.68
N GLY A 234 2.21 12.28 -8.84
CA GLY A 234 2.45 11.24 -7.85
C GLY A 234 1.73 11.51 -6.54
N ILE A 235 0.84 10.62 -6.11
CA ILE A 235 0.09 10.74 -4.85
C ILE A 235 0.68 9.81 -3.79
N ALA A 236 1.28 10.41 -2.76
CA ALA A 236 1.94 9.74 -1.64
C ALA A 236 1.48 10.30 -0.27
N THR A 237 0.20 10.66 -0.17
CA THR A 237 -0.37 11.38 0.99
C THR A 237 -0.86 10.47 2.13
N GLY A 238 -0.16 9.36 2.37
CA GLY A 238 -0.49 8.38 3.41
C GLY A 238 -1.39 7.23 2.95
N VAL A 239 -1.68 6.34 3.89
CA VAL A 239 -2.47 5.11 3.67
C VAL A 239 -3.49 4.90 4.78
N LYS A 240 -4.60 4.25 4.46
CA LYS A 240 -5.61 3.80 5.43
C LYS A 240 -5.74 2.28 5.42
N PRO A 241 -5.93 1.63 6.57
CA PRO A 241 -6.30 0.22 6.65
C PRO A 241 -7.46 -0.19 5.76
N ARG A 242 -7.39 -1.39 5.17
CA ARG A 242 -8.52 -2.02 4.48
C ARG A 242 -9.35 -2.84 5.45
N ILE A 243 -10.32 -2.18 6.08
CA ILE A 243 -11.17 -2.76 7.12
C ILE A 243 -12.58 -3.07 6.65
N GLU A 244 -12.94 -2.66 5.43
CA GLU A 244 -14.32 -2.66 4.94
C GLU A 244 -14.97 -4.06 5.02
N LEU A 245 -14.18 -5.10 4.73
CA LEU A 245 -14.63 -6.49 4.83
C LEU A 245 -14.89 -6.93 6.28
N ALA A 246 -14.03 -6.51 7.22
CA ALA A 246 -14.17 -6.86 8.63
C ALA A 246 -15.37 -6.14 9.26
N GLU A 247 -15.51 -4.84 8.97
CA GLU A 247 -16.63 -4.00 9.44
C GLU A 247 -17.97 -4.56 8.99
N ALA A 248 -18.11 -4.87 7.70
CA ALA A 248 -19.33 -5.45 7.14
C ALA A 248 -19.68 -6.82 7.75
N SER A 249 -18.71 -7.48 8.39
CA SER A 249 -18.84 -8.81 9.00
C SER A 249 -19.02 -8.76 10.53
N GLY A 250 -19.23 -7.57 11.09
CA GLY A 250 -19.44 -7.37 12.53
C GLY A 250 -18.18 -7.56 13.39
N ILE A 251 -17.00 -7.61 12.77
CA ILE A 251 -15.73 -7.63 13.49
C ILE A 251 -15.43 -6.21 13.95
N GLU A 252 -15.01 -6.04 15.21
CA GLU A 252 -14.76 -4.73 15.78
C GLU A 252 -13.56 -4.04 15.11
N THR A 253 -13.72 -2.77 14.78
CA THR A 253 -12.73 -1.93 14.12
C THR A 253 -12.58 -0.57 14.82
N GLY A 254 -11.45 0.08 14.57
CA GLY A 254 -11.13 1.45 14.93
C GLY A 254 -10.52 2.17 13.73
N ARG A 255 -9.24 2.55 13.84
CA ARG A 255 -8.45 2.93 12.66
C ARG A 255 -8.15 1.71 11.78
N GLY A 256 -7.94 0.55 12.41
CA GLY A 256 -7.73 -0.76 11.81
C GLY A 256 -8.68 -1.83 12.39
N ILE A 257 -8.47 -3.10 12.03
CA ILE A 257 -9.16 -4.25 12.62
C ILE A 257 -8.61 -4.47 14.03
N LEU A 258 -9.46 -4.35 15.05
CA LEU A 258 -9.02 -4.43 16.44
C LEU A 258 -8.62 -5.86 16.80
N ILE A 259 -7.38 -6.00 17.29
CA ILE A 259 -6.79 -7.27 17.70
C ILE A 259 -6.25 -7.25 19.13
N GLU A 260 -6.30 -8.41 19.74
CA GLU A 260 -5.57 -8.73 20.97
C GLU A 260 -4.09 -8.95 20.69
N ARG A 261 -3.27 -9.03 21.75
CA ARG A 261 -1.82 -9.31 21.64
C ARG A 261 -1.47 -10.62 20.95
N ASN A 262 -2.41 -11.56 20.88
CA ASN A 262 -2.29 -12.83 20.16
C ASN A 262 -2.94 -12.79 18.76
N PHE A 263 -3.15 -11.59 18.21
CA PHE A 263 -3.70 -11.32 16.88
C PHE A 263 -5.17 -11.75 16.67
N LYS A 264 -5.88 -12.17 17.72
CA LYS A 264 -7.31 -12.49 17.64
C LYS A 264 -8.14 -11.22 17.51
N THR A 265 -9.15 -11.27 16.65
CA THR A 265 -10.18 -10.24 16.53
C THR A 265 -11.33 -10.49 17.53
N SER A 266 -12.39 -9.68 17.49
CA SER A 266 -13.62 -9.94 18.27
C SER A 266 -14.38 -11.20 17.81
N ALA A 267 -14.19 -11.66 16.57
CA ALA A 267 -14.83 -12.86 16.05
C ALA A 267 -14.04 -14.14 16.38
N LEU A 268 -14.77 -15.20 16.75
CA LEU A 268 -14.18 -16.48 17.12
C LEU A 268 -13.39 -17.09 15.95
N ASN A 269 -12.15 -17.51 16.23
CA ASN A 269 -11.22 -18.09 15.25
C ASN A 269 -10.88 -17.19 14.05
N VAL A 270 -11.11 -15.88 14.16
CA VAL A 270 -10.69 -14.88 13.18
C VAL A 270 -9.54 -14.05 13.75
N TYR A 271 -8.50 -13.87 12.94
CA TYR A 271 -7.26 -13.18 13.27
C TYR A 271 -7.00 -12.08 12.25
N ALA A 272 -6.25 -11.04 12.61
CA ALA A 272 -5.79 -10.02 11.65
C ALA A 272 -4.32 -9.67 11.88
N ALA A 273 -3.59 -9.34 10.81
CA ALA A 273 -2.18 -8.98 10.89
C ALA A 273 -1.72 -8.08 9.73
N GLY A 274 -0.64 -7.32 9.95
CA GLY A 274 -0.08 -6.38 8.98
C GLY A 274 -0.78 -5.02 9.03
N ASP A 275 -0.72 -4.28 7.91
CA ASP A 275 -1.23 -2.90 7.81
C ASP A 275 -2.73 -2.74 8.11
N CYS A 276 -3.51 -3.81 8.14
CA CYS A 276 -4.94 -3.73 8.46
C CYS A 276 -5.24 -3.88 9.95
N ALA A 277 -4.30 -4.29 10.79
CA ALA A 277 -4.56 -4.66 12.18
C ALA A 277 -4.19 -3.55 13.16
N GLU A 278 -5.00 -3.35 14.21
CA GLU A 278 -4.81 -2.36 15.27
C GLU A 278 -4.82 -3.06 16.63
N PHE A 279 -3.78 -2.89 17.46
CA PHE A 279 -3.79 -3.48 18.81
C PHE A 279 -4.74 -2.70 19.74
N ARG A 280 -5.69 -3.40 20.36
CA ARG A 280 -6.62 -2.80 21.35
C ARG A 280 -5.91 -2.14 22.53
N THR A 281 -4.88 -2.81 23.01
CA THR A 281 -4.03 -2.29 24.07
C THR A 281 -2.65 -2.09 23.48
N PRO A 282 -2.14 -0.85 23.41
CA PRO A 282 -0.79 -0.57 22.95
C PRO A 282 0.24 -1.46 23.65
N LEU A 283 1.27 -1.88 22.92
CA LEU A 283 2.36 -2.66 23.49
C LEU A 283 3.10 -1.77 24.51
N SER A 284 3.22 -2.24 25.74
CA SER A 284 3.82 -1.48 26.84
C SER A 284 5.35 -1.47 26.73
N HIS A 285 5.95 -0.27 26.73
CA HIS A 285 7.38 0.05 26.93
C HIS A 285 8.37 -0.73 26.04
N GLY A 286 8.67 -0.17 24.86
CA GLY A 286 9.71 -0.70 23.96
C GLY A 286 9.58 -0.31 22.48
N GLY A 287 8.76 0.71 22.16
CA GLY A 287 8.32 1.02 20.81
C GLY A 287 7.09 0.18 20.46
N THR A 288 5.95 0.83 20.26
CA THR A 288 4.81 0.15 19.65
C THR A 288 5.20 -0.20 18.22
N VAL A 289 5.10 -1.48 17.84
CA VAL A 289 5.03 -1.85 16.43
C VAL A 289 3.64 -1.43 15.96
N GLU A 290 3.52 -0.14 15.68
CA GLU A 290 2.34 0.48 15.10
C GLU A 290 2.54 0.59 13.61
N GLN A 291 1.48 0.27 12.90
CA GLN A 291 1.37 0.55 11.48
C GLN A 291 1.41 2.07 11.30
N LEU A 292 2.25 2.53 10.39
CA LEU A 292 2.34 3.94 10.07
C LEU A 292 1.19 4.32 9.13
N TRP A 293 0.03 4.58 9.71
CA TRP A 293 -1.10 5.20 9.04
C TRP A 293 -1.00 6.72 9.26
N TYR A 294 -0.60 7.43 8.20
CA TYR A 294 -0.51 8.89 8.17
C TYR A 294 -1.82 9.52 7.69
#